data_AF-A0A6C0HQD3-F1
#
_entry.id   AF-A0A6C0HQD3-F1
#
_cell.length_a   1.000
_cell.length_b   1.000
_cell.length_c   1.000
_cell.angle_alpha   90.00
_cell.angle_beta   90.00
_cell.angle_gamma   90.00
#
_symmetry.space_group_name_H-M   'P 1'
#
loop_
_entity.id
_entity.type
_entity.pdbx_description
1 polymer ?
#
loop_
_entity_poly.entity_id
_entity_poly.type
_entity_poly.pdbx_seq_one_letter_code
_entity_poly.pdbx_strand_id
1 'polypeptide(L)'
;MSSNPENPEVEIYKKNRTVELTTKYNNNKTTYNNSYKLAYNNIMKSNDATLLKNIKINNLNTQYNETIKKMTVDYNNSVSKINLFKVTPINIQNREKRRTLLVGINNYNGNNKLQGCKNDVLNVKNKLLTMGYNEKNIKTILDESASAKNILDSLTNLLTSSVSGDLLIFQYSGHGSYEIDKNVDEFNTNCDQDIVGVDLTTISDDILKSTIVKNLKPNVTLIALFDSCYSGSVLDLRYQYMDSLNNDKYIENMNELETSGNVIMISGCTDMQTSSDAYINNIDQGAMTWSFLKSLNDAANNITWRQLIVNMRKNLKDKNFSQIPQISSGNIMELDSKVFI
;
A
#
# COMPACT_ATOMS: atom_id res chain seq x y z
N MET A 1 -31.48 13.34 -12.43
CA MET A 1 -30.56 12.67 -11.48
C MET A 1 -29.16 13.15 -11.83
N SER A 2 -28.64 14.10 -11.06
CA SER A 2 -27.28 14.62 -11.27
C SER A 2 -26.29 13.50 -11.00
N SER A 3 -25.56 13.07 -12.03
CA SER A 3 -24.35 12.27 -11.87
C SER A 3 -23.42 13.07 -10.98
N ASN A 4 -23.21 12.61 -9.74
CA ASN A 4 -22.12 13.08 -8.92
C ASN A 4 -20.85 12.95 -9.77
N PRO A 5 -20.01 13.99 -9.93
CA PRO A 5 -18.79 13.86 -10.71
C PRO A 5 -18.01 12.66 -10.19
N GLU A 6 -17.59 11.77 -11.10
CA GLU A 6 -16.81 10.59 -10.71
C GLU A 6 -15.53 11.06 -10.01
N ASN A 7 -15.21 10.38 -8.90
CA ASN A 7 -14.04 10.64 -8.08
C ASN A 7 -12.78 10.74 -8.97
N PRO A 8 -11.97 11.81 -8.86
CA PRO A 8 -10.87 12.07 -9.78
C PRO A 8 -9.79 10.98 -9.73
N GLU A 9 -9.54 10.38 -8.56
CA GLU A 9 -8.63 9.24 -8.42
C GLU A 9 -9.13 8.02 -9.20
N VAL A 10 -10.44 7.75 -9.18
CA VAL A 10 -11.04 6.62 -9.92
C VAL A 10 -10.92 6.80 -11.43
N GLU A 11 -11.09 8.03 -11.94
CA GLU A 11 -10.92 8.30 -13.37
C GLU A 11 -9.48 8.11 -13.85
N ILE A 12 -8.51 8.55 -13.05
CA ILE A 12 -7.08 8.30 -13.32
C ILE A 12 -6.80 6.80 -13.33
N TYR A 13 -7.36 6.04 -12.37
CA TYR A 13 -7.23 4.59 -12.33
C TYR A 13 -7.77 3.91 -13.58
N LYS A 14 -9.03 4.21 -13.94
CA LYS A 14 -9.66 3.63 -15.13
C LYS A 14 -8.82 3.88 -16.39
N LYS A 15 -8.30 5.10 -16.52
CA LYS A 15 -7.41 5.47 -17.63
C LYS A 15 -6.12 4.65 -17.63
N ASN A 16 -5.40 4.59 -16.50
CA ASN A 16 -4.13 3.86 -16.38
C ASN A 16 -4.32 2.37 -16.69
N ARG A 17 -5.32 1.72 -16.06
CA ARG A 17 -5.62 0.29 -16.29
C ARG A 17 -5.99 0.01 -17.75
N THR A 18 -6.74 0.91 -18.38
CA THR A 18 -7.11 0.76 -19.81
C THR A 18 -5.89 0.85 -20.72
N VAL A 19 -4.95 1.76 -20.45
CA VAL A 19 -3.69 1.89 -21.21
C VAL A 19 -2.83 0.64 -21.06
N GLU A 20 -2.66 0.13 -19.84
CA GLU A 20 -1.90 -1.11 -19.60
C GLU A 20 -2.52 -2.30 -20.34
N LEU A 21 -3.83 -2.49 -20.19
CA LEU A 21 -4.57 -3.58 -20.81
C LEU A 21 -4.49 -3.50 -22.34
N THR A 22 -4.58 -2.30 -22.91
CA THR A 22 -4.47 -2.07 -24.36
C THR A 22 -3.07 -2.36 -24.87
N THR A 23 -2.04 -1.93 -24.14
CA THR A 23 -0.64 -2.23 -24.46
C THR A 23 -0.39 -3.73 -24.45
N LYS A 24 -0.84 -4.44 -23.41
CA LYS A 24 -0.72 -5.90 -23.28
C LYS A 24 -1.43 -6.63 -24.42
N TYR A 25 -2.67 -6.23 -24.74
CA TYR A 25 -3.43 -6.80 -25.86
C TYR A 25 -2.70 -6.62 -27.20
N ASN A 26 -2.20 -5.41 -27.48
CA ASN A 26 -1.50 -5.10 -28.72
C ASN A 26 -0.18 -5.87 -28.84
N ASN A 27 0.59 -5.99 -27.75
CA ASN A 27 1.82 -6.76 -27.73
C ASN A 27 1.55 -8.24 -27.99
N ASN A 28 0.59 -8.84 -27.28
CA ASN A 28 0.21 -10.24 -27.48
C ASN A 28 -0.28 -10.50 -28.91
N LYS A 29 -1.10 -9.59 -29.45
CA LYS A 29 -1.60 -9.68 -30.82
C LYS A 29 -0.46 -9.59 -31.84
N THR A 30 0.50 -8.69 -31.63
CA THR A 30 1.68 -8.54 -32.50
C THR A 30 2.54 -9.81 -32.48
N THR A 31 2.83 -10.35 -31.29
CA THR A 31 3.56 -11.60 -31.12
C THR A 31 2.85 -12.75 -31.85
N TYR A 32 1.54 -12.90 -31.64
CA TYR A 32 0.77 -13.96 -32.27
C TYR A 32 0.69 -13.82 -33.80
N ASN A 33 0.55 -12.59 -34.31
CA ASN A 33 0.60 -12.30 -35.75
C ASN A 33 1.94 -12.69 -36.36
N ASN A 34 3.05 -12.45 -35.66
CA ASN A 34 4.37 -12.84 -36.13
C ASN A 34 4.52 -14.37 -36.14
N SER A 35 4.05 -15.07 -35.11
CA SER A 35 4.02 -16.55 -35.08
C SER A 35 3.18 -17.12 -36.22
N TYR A 36 2.00 -16.54 -36.49
CA TYR A 36 1.16 -16.93 -37.62
C TYR A 36 1.87 -16.74 -38.97
N LYS A 37 2.48 -15.57 -39.21
CA LYS A 37 3.24 -15.31 -40.45
C LYS A 37 4.38 -16.30 -40.65
N LEU A 38 5.11 -16.63 -39.58
CA LEU A 38 6.18 -17.63 -39.61
C LEU A 38 5.63 -19.02 -39.96
N ALA A 39 4.56 -19.47 -39.30
CA ALA A 39 3.91 -20.75 -39.57
C ALA A 39 3.40 -20.84 -41.01
N TYR A 40 2.74 -19.78 -41.50
CA TYR A 40 2.27 -19.68 -42.88
C TYR A 40 3.43 -19.80 -43.88
N ASN A 41 4.51 -19.04 -43.68
CA ASN A 41 5.69 -19.09 -44.53
C ASN A 41 6.34 -20.48 -44.54
N ASN A 42 6.37 -21.18 -43.40
CA ASN A 42 6.91 -22.53 -43.29
C ASN A 42 6.05 -23.54 -44.08
N ILE A 43 4.72 -23.43 -44.02
CA ILE A 43 3.82 -24.27 -44.84
C ILE A 43 4.06 -24.01 -46.32
N MET A 44 4.16 -22.74 -46.73
CA MET A 44 4.40 -22.37 -48.13
C MET A 44 5.72 -22.93 -48.66
N LYS A 45 6.79 -22.87 -47.86
CA LYS A 45 8.13 -23.39 -48.19
C LYS A 45 8.27 -24.91 -48.09
N SER A 46 7.30 -25.62 -47.52
CA SER A 46 7.35 -27.07 -47.38
C SER A 46 7.31 -27.79 -48.75
N ASN A 47 7.76 -29.04 -48.79
CA ASN A 47 7.69 -29.90 -49.96
C ASN A 47 6.33 -30.60 -50.11
N ASP A 48 5.32 -30.20 -49.34
CA ASP A 48 3.99 -30.81 -49.39
C ASP A 48 3.30 -30.57 -50.74
N ALA A 49 2.44 -31.51 -51.16
CA ALA A 49 1.55 -31.30 -52.28
C ALA A 49 0.62 -30.10 -52.05
N THR A 50 0.25 -29.39 -53.13
CA THR A 50 -0.59 -28.18 -53.09
C THR A 50 -1.87 -28.35 -52.27
N LEU A 51 -2.55 -29.49 -52.42
CA LEU A 51 -3.77 -29.79 -51.67
C LEU A 51 -3.52 -29.82 -50.16
N LEU A 52 -2.42 -30.45 -49.72
CA LEU A 52 -2.05 -30.53 -48.31
C LEU A 52 -1.65 -29.17 -47.75
N LYS A 53 -0.94 -28.33 -48.52
CA LYS A 53 -0.65 -26.94 -48.12
C LYS A 53 -1.92 -26.15 -47.88
N ASN A 54 -2.90 -26.25 -48.78
CA ASN A 54 -4.18 -25.56 -48.64
C ASN A 54 -4.94 -26.00 -47.39
N ILE A 55 -4.98 -27.31 -47.09
CA ILE A 55 -5.60 -27.83 -45.85
C ILE A 55 -4.89 -27.27 -44.61
N LYS A 56 -3.54 -27.31 -44.59
CA LYS A 56 -2.75 -26.78 -43.47
C LYS A 56 -2.97 -25.27 -43.27
N ILE A 57 -3.03 -24.49 -44.35
CA ILE A 57 -3.32 -23.05 -44.31
C ILE A 57 -4.74 -22.79 -43.81
N ASN A 58 -5.74 -23.54 -44.27
CA ASN A 58 -7.12 -23.36 -43.81
C ASN A 58 -7.26 -23.64 -42.31
N ASN A 59 -6.61 -24.69 -41.82
CA ASN A 59 -6.56 -25.00 -40.39
C ASN A 59 -5.85 -23.89 -39.60
N LEU A 60 -4.69 -23.42 -40.10
CA LEU A 60 -3.94 -22.31 -39.49
C LEU A 60 -4.78 -21.02 -39.43
N ASN A 61 -5.49 -20.69 -40.51
CA ASN A 61 -6.37 -19.52 -40.59
C ASN A 61 -7.52 -19.64 -39.59
N THR A 62 -8.13 -20.82 -39.48
CA THR A 62 -9.21 -21.09 -38.53
C THR A 62 -8.72 -20.88 -37.09
N GLN A 63 -7.60 -21.52 -36.73
CA GLN A 63 -7.00 -21.39 -35.40
C GLN A 63 -6.61 -19.93 -35.09
N TYR A 64 -6.03 -19.23 -36.07
CA TYR A 64 -5.65 -17.82 -35.92
C TYR A 64 -6.88 -16.94 -35.65
N ASN A 65 -7.93 -17.07 -36.46
CA ASN A 65 -9.15 -16.29 -36.34
C ASN A 65 -9.86 -16.55 -35.01
N GLU A 66 -9.95 -17.81 -34.58
CA GLU A 66 -10.53 -18.18 -33.28
C GLU A 66 -9.75 -17.57 -32.12
N THR A 67 -8.42 -17.64 -32.17
CA THR A 67 -7.56 -17.10 -31.12
C THR A 67 -7.66 -15.58 -31.04
N ILE A 68 -7.60 -14.87 -32.18
CA ILE A 68 -7.76 -13.41 -32.22
C ILE A 68 -9.14 -12.99 -31.72
N LYS A 69 -10.20 -13.72 -32.08
CA LYS A 69 -11.56 -13.47 -31.59
C LYS A 69 -11.61 -13.61 -30.07
N LYS A 70 -11.08 -14.69 -29.53
CA LYS A 70 -11.02 -14.92 -28.07
C LYS A 70 -10.26 -13.80 -27.36
N MET A 71 -9.05 -13.46 -27.82
CA MET A 71 -8.26 -12.37 -27.26
C MET A 71 -9.01 -11.03 -27.26
N THR A 72 -9.77 -10.76 -28.31
CA THR A 72 -10.55 -9.51 -28.45
C THR A 72 -11.75 -9.50 -27.50
N VAL A 73 -12.45 -10.63 -27.34
CA VAL A 73 -13.53 -10.78 -26.36
C VAL A 73 -13.00 -10.60 -24.94
N ASP A 74 -11.89 -11.25 -24.60
CA ASP A 74 -11.26 -11.15 -23.28
C ASP A 74 -10.81 -9.70 -22.97
N TYR A 75 -10.25 -9.01 -23.97
CA TYR A 75 -9.91 -7.59 -23.89
C TYR A 75 -11.14 -6.72 -23.63
N ASN A 76 -12.19 -6.84 -24.44
CA ASN A 76 -13.40 -6.04 -24.30
C ASN A 76 -14.11 -6.26 -22.96
N ASN A 77 -14.16 -7.52 -22.50
CA ASN A 77 -14.69 -7.86 -21.17
C ASN A 77 -13.88 -7.20 -20.05
N SER A 78 -12.55 -7.18 -20.19
CA SER A 78 -11.65 -6.54 -19.22
C SER A 78 -11.78 -5.01 -19.21
N VAL A 79 -11.88 -4.37 -20.39
CA VAL A 79 -12.16 -2.92 -20.50
C VAL A 79 -13.51 -2.58 -19.87
N SER A 80 -14.54 -3.40 -20.13
CA SER A 80 -15.87 -3.19 -19.53
C SER A 80 -15.84 -3.27 -18.01
N LYS A 81 -15.08 -4.21 -17.44
CA LYS A 81 -14.87 -4.30 -15.98
C LYS A 81 -14.17 -3.06 -15.43
N ILE A 82 -13.15 -2.53 -16.13
CA ILE A 82 -12.46 -1.30 -15.72
C ILE A 82 -13.43 -0.12 -15.75
N ASN A 83 -14.22 0.04 -16.82
CA ASN A 83 -15.16 1.16 -16.93
C ASN A 83 -16.25 1.14 -15.84
N LEU A 84 -16.64 -0.06 -15.40
CA LEU A 84 -17.60 -0.25 -14.32
C LEU A 84 -16.96 -0.24 -12.92
N PHE A 85 -15.63 -0.13 -12.82
CA PHE A 85 -14.92 -0.12 -11.55
C PHE A 85 -15.34 1.06 -10.69
N LYS A 86 -15.56 0.77 -9.41
CA LYS A 86 -15.79 1.75 -8.36
C LYS A 86 -15.00 1.32 -7.13
N VAL A 87 -14.43 2.29 -6.43
CA VAL A 87 -13.86 2.04 -5.10
C VAL A 87 -14.99 1.52 -4.22
N THR A 88 -14.82 0.31 -3.69
CA THR A 88 -15.79 -0.26 -2.77
C THR A 88 -15.53 0.37 -1.41
N PRO A 89 -16.54 1.02 -0.77
CA PRO A 89 -16.37 1.55 0.57
C PRO A 89 -15.94 0.42 1.51
N ILE A 90 -14.90 0.68 2.30
CA ILE A 90 -14.39 -0.30 3.25
C ILE A 90 -15.44 -0.49 4.35
N ASN A 91 -16.11 -1.65 4.31
CA ASN A 91 -17.14 -1.99 5.28
C ASN A 91 -16.52 -2.81 6.42
N ILE A 92 -16.23 -2.14 7.54
CA ILE A 92 -15.76 -2.81 8.76
C ILE A 92 -16.95 -3.46 9.46
N GLN A 93 -17.07 -4.78 9.31
CA GLN A 93 -18.19 -5.56 9.88
C GLN A 93 -17.96 -5.91 11.35
N ASN A 94 -16.70 -6.13 11.75
CA ASN A 94 -16.36 -6.65 13.07
C ASN A 94 -15.73 -5.58 13.98
N ARG A 95 -16.46 -4.51 14.30
CA ARG A 95 -15.95 -3.43 15.18
C ARG A 95 -15.55 -3.91 16.59
N GLU A 96 -16.16 -4.99 17.08
CA GLU A 96 -15.80 -5.63 18.36
C GLU A 96 -14.50 -6.46 18.30
N LYS A 97 -14.01 -6.79 17.09
CA LYS A 97 -12.79 -7.59 16.86
C LYS A 97 -11.63 -6.76 16.28
N ARG A 98 -11.70 -5.43 16.42
CA ARG A 98 -10.59 -4.55 16.05
C ARG A 98 -9.36 -4.95 16.86
N ARG A 99 -8.33 -5.44 16.18
CA ARG A 99 -7.07 -5.86 16.81
C ARG A 99 -5.97 -4.91 16.44
N THR A 100 -5.07 -4.74 17.39
CA THR A 100 -4.02 -3.74 17.29
C THR A 100 -2.71 -4.32 17.76
N LEU A 101 -1.64 -4.04 17.04
CA LEU A 101 -0.27 -4.20 17.48
C LEU A 101 0.38 -2.81 17.56
N LEU A 102 0.84 -2.43 18.75
CA LEU A 102 1.56 -1.18 19.00
C LEU A 102 3.00 -1.49 19.42
N VAL A 103 3.97 -0.90 18.75
CA VAL A 103 5.40 -1.10 18.99
C VAL A 103 6.06 0.25 19.24
N GLY A 104 6.81 0.35 20.34
CA GLY A 104 7.51 1.59 20.71
C GLY A 104 8.85 1.28 21.39
N ILE A 105 9.94 1.84 20.85
CA ILE A 105 11.29 1.51 21.32
C ILE A 105 12.04 2.79 21.68
N ASN A 106 12.33 2.96 22.96
CA ASN A 106 13.19 4.04 23.45
C ASN A 106 14.60 3.53 23.77
N ASN A 107 14.67 2.33 24.38
CA ASN A 107 15.89 1.78 24.97
C ASN A 107 16.54 0.72 24.09
N TYR A 108 17.11 1.13 22.95
CA TYR A 108 17.90 0.26 22.08
C TYR A 108 19.14 -0.29 22.79
N ASN A 109 19.63 -1.47 22.37
CA ASN A 109 20.83 -2.13 22.88
C ASN A 109 22.16 -1.41 22.49
N GLY A 110 22.12 -0.09 22.30
CA GLY A 110 23.24 0.77 21.93
C GLY A 110 23.06 2.20 22.46
N ASN A 111 23.83 3.14 21.91
CA ASN A 111 23.86 4.52 22.39
C ASN A 111 22.75 5.43 21.79
N ASN A 112 21.98 4.93 20.82
CA ASN A 112 20.98 5.71 20.09
C ASN A 112 19.61 5.61 20.78
N LYS A 113 19.50 6.11 22.01
CA LYS A 113 18.22 6.10 22.74
C LYS A 113 17.27 7.17 22.23
N LEU A 114 15.97 6.83 22.22
CA LEU A 114 14.87 7.75 21.94
C LEU A 114 14.06 8.00 23.22
N GLN A 115 13.25 9.04 23.24
CA GLN A 115 12.44 9.42 24.40
C GLN A 115 10.94 9.42 24.09
N GLY A 116 10.53 9.60 22.83
CA GLY A 116 9.12 9.76 22.45
C GLY A 116 8.34 8.48 22.17
N CYS A 117 8.98 7.39 21.77
CA CYS A 117 8.30 6.25 21.13
C CYS A 117 7.32 5.52 22.04
N LYS A 118 7.64 5.40 23.34
CA LYS A 118 6.71 4.82 24.33
C LYS A 118 5.50 5.71 24.56
N ASN A 119 5.68 7.03 24.52
CA ASN A 119 4.58 7.98 24.68
C ASN A 119 3.66 7.92 23.45
N ASP A 120 4.20 7.71 22.25
CA ASP A 120 3.40 7.49 21.03
C ASP A 120 2.48 6.27 21.17
N VAL A 121 3.04 5.13 21.59
CA VAL A 121 2.27 3.91 21.85
C VAL A 121 1.16 4.17 22.87
N LEU A 122 1.48 4.87 23.96
CA LEU A 122 0.50 5.17 25.00
C LEU A 122 -0.60 6.10 24.48
N ASN A 123 -0.25 7.13 23.72
CA ASN A 123 -1.17 8.11 23.16
C ASN A 123 -2.12 7.46 22.14
N VAL A 124 -1.59 6.60 21.26
CA VAL A 124 -2.40 5.81 20.31
C VAL A 124 -3.28 4.82 21.05
N LYS A 125 -2.74 4.07 22.02
CA LYS A 125 -3.54 3.13 22.84
C LYS A 125 -4.72 3.84 23.49
N ASN A 126 -4.46 4.96 24.17
CA ASN A 126 -5.50 5.74 24.84
C ASN A 126 -6.56 6.23 23.86
N LYS A 127 -6.14 6.75 22.70
CA LYS A 127 -7.07 7.16 21.64
C LYS A 127 -7.97 6.01 21.21
N LEU A 128 -7.41 4.83 20.92
CA LEU A 128 -8.18 3.66 20.50
C LEU A 128 -9.19 3.24 21.58
N LEU A 129 -8.80 3.24 22.85
CA LEU A 129 -9.72 2.95 23.96
C LEU A 129 -10.88 3.96 24.02
N THR A 130 -10.64 5.26 23.80
CA THR A 130 -11.73 6.25 23.71
C THR A 130 -12.66 6.04 22.51
N MET A 131 -12.18 5.35 21.47
CA MET A 131 -12.97 4.97 20.28
C MET A 131 -13.64 3.60 20.44
N GLY A 132 -13.65 3.05 21.66
CA GLY A 132 -14.32 1.80 22.01
C GLY A 132 -13.56 0.54 21.57
N TYR A 133 -12.24 0.61 21.38
CA TYR A 133 -11.44 -0.61 21.21
C TYR A 133 -11.41 -1.39 22.53
N ASN A 134 -11.50 -2.71 22.43
CA ASN A 134 -11.31 -3.58 23.58
C ASN A 134 -9.81 -3.73 23.87
N GLU A 135 -9.39 -3.38 25.09
CA GLU A 135 -7.99 -3.47 25.50
C GLU A 135 -7.40 -4.88 25.31
N LYS A 136 -8.21 -5.94 25.47
CA LYS A 136 -7.77 -7.33 25.25
C LYS A 136 -7.32 -7.62 23.82
N ASN A 137 -7.75 -6.81 22.86
CA ASN A 137 -7.37 -6.92 21.45
C ASN A 137 -6.20 -6.00 21.08
N ILE A 138 -5.64 -5.24 22.03
CA ILE A 138 -4.47 -4.38 21.82
C ILE A 138 -3.24 -5.05 22.41
N LYS A 139 -2.36 -5.54 21.54
CA LYS A 139 -1.02 -6.02 21.92
C LYS A 139 -0.03 -4.86 21.86
N THR A 140 0.72 -4.66 22.93
CA THR A 140 1.78 -3.66 23.02
C THR A 140 3.13 -4.35 23.20
N ILE A 141 4.16 -3.92 22.47
CA ILE A 141 5.54 -4.39 22.58
C ILE A 141 6.44 -3.18 22.76
N LEU A 142 7.16 -3.12 23.90
CA LEU A 142 8.02 -1.99 24.25
C LEU A 142 9.44 -2.45 24.55
N ASP A 143 10.42 -1.58 24.27
CA ASP A 143 11.82 -1.70 24.68
C ASP A 143 12.37 -3.13 24.59
N GLU A 144 12.77 -3.77 25.70
CA GLU A 144 13.43 -5.07 25.71
C GLU A 144 12.61 -6.19 25.04
N SER A 145 11.30 -6.04 24.93
CA SER A 145 10.44 -6.99 24.24
C SER A 145 10.39 -6.77 22.73
N ALA A 146 10.85 -5.63 22.21
CA ALA A 146 10.71 -5.22 20.83
C ALA A 146 11.90 -5.66 19.94
N SER A 147 12.36 -6.91 20.08
CA SER A 147 13.34 -7.47 19.15
C SER A 147 12.74 -7.57 17.74
N ALA A 148 13.58 -7.48 16.70
CA ALA A 148 13.13 -7.57 15.32
C ALA A 148 12.27 -8.83 15.08
N LYS A 149 12.71 -9.96 15.65
CA LYS A 149 11.96 -11.22 15.59
C LYS A 149 10.58 -11.12 16.23
N ASN A 150 10.46 -10.56 17.44
CA ASN A 150 9.18 -10.50 18.14
C ASN A 150 8.20 -9.53 17.47
N ILE A 151 8.70 -8.44 16.88
CA ILE A 151 7.90 -7.52 16.06
C ILE A 151 7.31 -8.28 14.87
N LEU A 152 8.16 -8.98 14.10
CA LEU A 152 7.74 -9.71 12.90
C LEU A 152 6.79 -10.87 13.22
N ASP A 153 7.07 -11.66 14.26
CA ASP A 153 6.20 -12.74 14.72
C ASP A 153 4.83 -12.19 15.15
N SER A 154 4.82 -11.03 15.82
CA SER A 154 3.58 -10.41 16.30
C SER A 154 2.75 -9.82 15.17
N LEU A 155 3.39 -9.21 14.18
CA LEU A 155 2.72 -8.76 12.96
C LEU A 155 2.15 -9.95 12.18
N THR A 156 2.93 -11.01 12.01
CA THR A 156 2.47 -12.25 11.35
C THR A 156 1.25 -12.84 12.06
N ASN A 157 1.27 -12.90 13.39
CA ASN A 157 0.13 -13.37 14.19
C ASN A 157 -1.10 -12.46 14.07
N LEU A 158 -0.91 -11.13 14.03
CA LEU A 158 -2.00 -10.18 13.80
C LEU A 158 -2.70 -10.44 12.46
N LEU A 159 -1.91 -10.66 11.41
CA LEU A 159 -2.40 -10.91 10.05
C LEU A 159 -3.06 -12.29 9.92
N THR A 160 -2.38 -13.36 10.33
CA THR A 160 -2.85 -14.74 10.15
C THR A 160 -4.10 -15.06 10.95
N SER A 161 -4.24 -14.47 12.14
CA SER A 161 -5.44 -14.64 12.98
C SER A 161 -6.66 -13.90 12.44
N SER A 162 -6.52 -13.03 11.43
CA SER A 162 -7.62 -12.23 10.90
C SER A 162 -8.66 -13.01 10.11
N VAL A 163 -9.88 -12.48 10.02
CA VAL A 163 -10.95 -13.00 9.18
C VAL A 163 -11.53 -11.86 8.33
N SER A 164 -12.14 -12.22 7.20
CA SER A 164 -12.75 -11.24 6.27
C SER A 164 -13.61 -10.21 7.02
N GLY A 165 -13.40 -8.92 6.72
CA GLY A 165 -14.12 -7.80 7.32
C GLY A 165 -13.49 -7.24 8.61
N ASP A 166 -12.38 -7.80 9.08
CA ASP A 166 -11.65 -7.29 10.24
C ASP A 166 -10.87 -6.01 9.91
N LEU A 167 -10.75 -5.14 10.92
CA LEU A 167 -9.85 -3.99 10.93
C LEU A 167 -8.68 -4.27 11.87
N LEU A 168 -7.47 -4.14 11.33
CA LEU A 168 -6.20 -4.31 12.01
C LEU A 168 -5.49 -2.96 12.08
N ILE A 169 -4.84 -2.68 13.20
CA ILE A 169 -3.91 -1.56 13.32
C ILE A 169 -2.53 -2.11 13.64
N PHE A 170 -1.53 -1.64 12.90
CA PHE A 170 -0.13 -1.79 13.26
C PHE A 170 0.47 -0.40 13.43
N GLN A 171 1.08 -0.11 14.58
CA GLN A 171 1.81 1.13 14.78
C GLN A 171 3.22 0.80 15.24
N TYR A 172 4.20 1.44 14.61
CA TYR A 172 5.60 1.40 14.95
C TYR A 172 6.10 2.82 15.22
N SER A 173 6.78 3.03 16.35
CA SER A 173 7.53 4.25 16.67
C SER A 173 8.91 3.85 17.16
N GLY A 174 9.95 4.35 16.51
CA GLY A 174 11.33 3.92 16.70
C GLY A 174 12.25 4.40 15.59
N HIS A 175 13.49 3.90 15.59
CA HIS A 175 14.46 4.15 14.54
C HIS A 175 14.05 3.49 13.22
N GLY A 176 14.20 4.26 12.14
CA GLY A 176 14.29 3.72 10.80
C GLY A 176 15.75 3.69 10.34
N SER A 177 16.08 2.75 9.47
CA SER A 177 17.38 2.66 8.79
C SER A 177 17.15 2.57 7.28
N TYR A 178 18.23 2.61 6.51
CA TYR A 178 18.19 2.28 5.10
C TYR A 178 19.39 1.39 4.75
N GLU A 179 19.18 0.46 3.82
CA GLU A 179 20.23 -0.32 3.17
C GLU A 179 20.28 0.02 1.67
N ILE A 180 21.41 -0.24 1.00
CA ILE A 180 21.46 -0.12 -0.46
C ILE A 180 20.59 -1.23 -1.05
N ASP A 181 19.64 -0.85 -1.90
CA ASP A 181 18.71 -1.75 -2.58
C ASP A 181 19.49 -2.81 -3.41
N LYS A 182 19.15 -4.08 -3.16
CA LYS A 182 19.77 -5.25 -3.83
C LYS A 182 18.86 -5.90 -4.87
N ASN A 183 17.56 -5.59 -4.89
CA ASN A 183 16.55 -6.25 -5.72
C ASN A 183 16.02 -5.34 -6.86
N VAL A 184 16.33 -4.04 -6.81
CA VAL A 184 15.97 -2.98 -7.78
C VAL A 184 14.45 -2.78 -7.90
N ASP A 185 13.71 -2.89 -6.80
CA ASP A 185 12.28 -2.59 -6.75
C ASP A 185 11.96 -1.15 -6.31
N GLU A 186 12.94 -0.44 -5.74
CA GLU A 186 12.78 0.92 -5.26
C GLU A 186 12.71 1.93 -6.41
N PHE A 187 11.51 2.46 -6.65
CA PHE A 187 11.21 3.28 -7.83
C PHE A 187 11.97 4.62 -7.86
N ASN A 188 12.51 5.10 -6.72
CA ASN A 188 13.08 6.46 -6.61
C ASN A 188 14.30 6.64 -5.68
N THR A 189 14.60 5.72 -4.76
CA THR A 189 15.54 5.96 -3.65
C THR A 189 16.85 5.19 -3.80
N ASN A 190 16.85 4.07 -4.55
CA ASN A 190 17.92 3.07 -4.60
C ASN A 190 18.31 2.50 -3.22
N CYS A 191 17.43 2.62 -2.22
CA CYS A 191 17.68 2.18 -0.85
C CYS A 191 16.43 1.58 -0.23
N ASP A 192 16.53 0.34 0.25
CA ASP A 192 15.52 -0.33 1.07
C ASP A 192 15.39 0.41 2.40
N GLN A 193 14.15 0.55 2.88
CA GLN A 193 13.81 1.17 4.14
C GLN A 193 13.60 0.10 5.22
N ASP A 194 14.23 0.28 6.39
CA ASP A 194 14.15 -0.67 7.49
C ASP A 194 13.47 -0.08 8.72
N ILE A 195 12.73 -0.91 9.46
CA ILE A 195 12.47 -0.66 10.89
C ILE A 195 13.50 -1.39 11.76
N VAL A 196 13.91 -0.78 12.86
CA VAL A 196 14.97 -1.33 13.72
C VAL A 196 14.38 -1.91 15.01
N GLY A 197 14.69 -3.17 15.31
CA GLY A 197 14.38 -3.79 16.59
C GLY A 197 15.28 -3.29 17.72
N VAL A 198 14.87 -3.52 18.98
CA VAL A 198 15.66 -3.13 20.17
C VAL A 198 17.06 -3.75 20.17
N ASP A 199 17.18 -4.92 19.55
CA ASP A 199 18.40 -5.70 19.34
C ASP A 199 19.29 -5.19 18.20
N LEU A 200 18.97 -4.01 17.64
CA LEU A 200 19.67 -3.39 16.51
C LEU A 200 19.62 -4.23 15.22
N THR A 201 18.75 -5.23 15.17
CA THR A 201 18.47 -6.00 13.96
C THR A 201 17.40 -5.26 13.14
N THR A 202 17.61 -5.15 11.84
CA THR A 202 16.69 -4.49 10.90
C THR A 202 15.62 -5.47 10.40
N ILE A 203 14.45 -4.92 10.07
CA ILE A 203 13.41 -5.60 9.29
C ILE A 203 13.16 -4.70 8.08
N SER A 204 13.53 -5.19 6.90
CA SER A 204 13.32 -4.45 5.66
C SER A 204 11.85 -4.38 5.28
N ASP A 205 11.51 -3.32 4.55
CA ASP A 205 10.29 -3.15 3.77
C ASP A 205 9.90 -4.42 3.00
N ASP A 206 10.86 -5.05 2.33
CA ASP A 206 10.73 -6.30 1.59
C ASP A 206 10.17 -7.45 2.48
N ILE A 207 10.70 -7.57 3.70
CA ILE A 207 10.25 -8.56 4.69
C ILE A 207 8.86 -8.18 5.21
N LEU A 208 8.60 -6.90 5.48
CA LEU A 208 7.29 -6.43 5.94
C LEU A 208 6.22 -6.64 4.86
N LYS A 209 6.51 -6.25 3.63
CA LYS A 209 5.68 -6.39 2.44
C LYS A 209 5.36 -7.85 2.17
N SER A 210 6.38 -8.70 2.07
CA SER A 210 6.18 -10.13 1.83
C SER A 210 5.36 -10.79 2.95
N THR A 211 5.55 -10.36 4.20
CA THR A 211 4.74 -10.81 5.34
C THR A 211 3.28 -10.38 5.20
N ILE A 212 3.00 -9.14 4.79
CA ILE A 212 1.65 -8.64 4.56
C ILE A 212 1.00 -9.36 3.38
N VAL A 213 1.65 -9.42 2.22
CA VAL A 213 1.13 -10.05 1.00
C VAL A 213 0.81 -11.51 1.23
N LYS A 214 1.67 -12.24 1.95
CA LYS A 214 1.50 -13.66 2.22
C LYS A 214 0.34 -13.96 3.18
N ASN A 215 0.09 -13.08 4.16
CA ASN A 215 -0.78 -13.40 5.30
C ASN A 215 -2.09 -12.60 5.36
N LEU A 216 -2.17 -11.44 4.71
CA LEU A 216 -3.38 -10.60 4.72
C LEU A 216 -4.47 -11.21 3.84
N LYS A 217 -5.64 -11.46 4.42
CA LYS A 217 -6.77 -12.10 3.74
C LYS A 217 -7.62 -11.08 2.97
N PRO A 218 -8.36 -11.51 1.92
CA PRO A 218 -9.33 -10.66 1.25
C PRO A 218 -10.32 -10.01 2.22
N ASN A 219 -10.66 -8.75 1.94
CA ASN A 219 -11.57 -7.91 2.74
C ASN A 219 -11.12 -7.63 4.19
N VAL A 220 -9.90 -7.99 4.58
CA VAL A 220 -9.29 -7.49 5.83
C VAL A 220 -8.68 -6.14 5.54
N THR A 221 -8.79 -5.19 6.47
CA THR A 221 -8.15 -3.89 6.36
C THR A 221 -7.04 -3.75 7.40
N LEU A 222 -5.84 -3.40 6.97
CA LEU A 222 -4.71 -3.04 7.82
C LEU A 222 -4.44 -1.53 7.69
N ILE A 223 -4.49 -0.83 8.82
CA ILE A 223 -3.97 0.54 8.94
C ILE A 223 -2.61 0.47 9.63
N ALA A 224 -1.56 0.86 8.91
CA ALA A 224 -0.19 0.88 9.38
C ALA A 224 0.25 2.33 9.65
N LEU A 225 0.79 2.61 10.82
CA LEU A 225 1.28 3.92 11.25
C LEU A 225 2.79 3.81 11.56
N PHE A 226 3.62 4.54 10.83
CA PHE A 226 5.07 4.55 11.03
C PHE A 226 5.56 5.93 11.45
N ASP A 227 5.99 6.03 12.71
CA ASP A 227 6.70 7.19 13.24
C ASP A 227 8.19 6.86 13.33
N SER A 228 8.82 6.79 12.17
CA SER A 228 10.25 6.52 12.02
C SER A 228 10.80 7.33 10.84
N CYS A 229 12.10 7.63 10.89
CA CYS A 229 12.85 8.09 9.71
C CYS A 229 12.69 7.05 8.59
N TYR A 230 12.92 7.46 7.33
CA TYR A 230 13.08 6.48 6.25
C TYR A 230 11.85 5.55 6.12
N SER A 231 10.64 6.11 6.03
CA SER A 231 9.40 5.31 6.07
C SER A 231 8.35 5.67 5.03
N GLY A 232 8.69 6.48 4.03
CA GLY A 232 7.77 6.86 2.95
C GLY A 232 7.35 5.66 2.10
N SER A 233 8.29 4.75 1.85
CA SER A 233 8.12 3.49 1.10
C SER A 233 8.13 2.22 1.94
N VAL A 234 8.20 2.25 3.28
CA VAL A 234 8.47 1.05 4.16
C VAL A 234 7.54 -0.18 4.03
N LEU A 235 6.48 -0.11 3.22
CA LEU A 235 5.60 -1.23 2.88
C LEU A 235 5.42 -1.45 1.37
N ASP A 236 6.20 -0.79 0.51
CA ASP A 236 6.15 -0.84 -0.96
C ASP A 236 4.75 -0.85 -1.53
N LEU A 237 3.92 0.06 -1.05
CA LEU A 237 2.53 0.09 -1.46
C LEU A 237 2.39 0.72 -2.84
N ARG A 238 1.55 0.10 -3.67
CA ARG A 238 1.35 0.48 -5.07
C ARG A 238 0.95 1.93 -5.26
N TYR A 239 0.12 2.48 -4.38
CA TYR A 239 -0.40 3.84 -4.50
C TYR A 239 0.20 4.74 -3.44
N GLN A 240 0.73 5.89 -3.85
CA GLN A 240 1.20 6.94 -2.95
C GLN A 240 0.42 8.23 -3.20
N TYR A 241 -0.18 8.78 -2.16
CA TYR A 241 -0.98 10.01 -2.22
C TYR A 241 -0.14 11.16 -1.68
N MET A 242 0.71 11.70 -2.55
CA MET A 242 1.44 12.93 -2.27
C MET A 242 0.55 14.11 -2.64
N ASP A 243 0.10 14.89 -1.66
CA ASP A 243 -0.54 16.17 -1.96
C ASP A 243 0.53 17.14 -2.49
N SER A 244 0.64 17.19 -3.82
CA SER A 244 1.04 18.40 -4.54
C SER A 244 -0.19 19.31 -4.59
N LEU A 245 0.01 20.62 -4.44
CA LEU A 245 -0.97 21.70 -4.25
C LEU A 245 -2.26 21.67 -5.11
N ASN A 246 -2.34 20.80 -6.13
CA ASN A 246 -3.49 20.59 -7.01
C ASN A 246 -4.34 19.35 -6.67
N ASN A 247 -4.03 18.61 -5.61
CA ASN A 247 -4.91 17.65 -4.90
C ASN A 247 -5.58 16.47 -5.65
N ASP A 248 -5.32 16.23 -6.94
CA ASP A 248 -6.09 15.21 -7.70
C ASP A 248 -5.26 14.03 -8.21
N LYS A 249 -4.05 13.77 -7.70
CA LYS A 249 -3.15 12.75 -8.27
C LYS A 249 -2.47 11.91 -7.21
N TYR A 250 -2.45 10.60 -7.45
CA TYR A 250 -1.58 9.64 -6.78
C TYR A 250 -0.44 9.23 -7.72
N ILE A 251 0.65 8.77 -7.13
CA ILE A 251 1.75 8.09 -7.84
C ILE A 251 1.48 6.60 -7.75
N GLU A 252 1.72 5.89 -8.86
CA GLU A 252 1.53 4.45 -8.96
C GLU A 252 2.88 3.76 -9.19
N ASN A 253 3.31 2.90 -8.26
CA ASN A 253 4.44 2.01 -8.49
C ASN A 253 3.95 0.81 -9.31
N MET A 254 4.29 0.79 -10.59
CA MET A 254 3.85 -0.25 -11.53
C MET A 254 4.58 -1.59 -11.35
N ASN A 255 5.68 -1.61 -10.59
CA ASN A 255 6.36 -2.84 -10.21
C ASN A 255 5.60 -3.58 -9.10
N GLU A 256 4.74 -2.86 -8.37
CA GLU A 256 3.99 -3.38 -7.23
C GLU A 256 2.58 -3.85 -7.60
N LEU A 257 2.22 -5.01 -7.05
CA LEU A 257 0.87 -5.56 -7.18
C LEU A 257 -0.06 -4.97 -6.13
N GLU A 258 -1.35 -4.92 -6.48
CA GLU A 258 -2.39 -4.61 -5.50
C GLU A 258 -2.43 -5.69 -4.41
N THR A 259 -2.68 -5.28 -3.17
CA THR A 259 -2.79 -6.21 -2.03
C THR A 259 -4.12 -6.96 -2.04
N SER A 260 -4.11 -8.18 -1.49
CA SER A 260 -5.31 -9.04 -1.40
C SER A 260 -6.38 -8.48 -0.46
N GLY A 261 -5.95 -7.98 0.70
CA GLY A 261 -6.77 -7.14 1.59
C GLY A 261 -6.40 -5.66 1.41
N ASN A 262 -7.12 -4.77 2.10
CA ASN A 262 -6.86 -3.34 2.05
C ASN A 262 -5.70 -2.99 2.98
N VAL A 263 -4.65 -2.34 2.47
CA VAL A 263 -3.56 -1.81 3.29
C VAL A 263 -3.52 -0.30 3.11
N ILE A 264 -3.54 0.42 4.23
CA ILE A 264 -3.39 1.88 4.28
C ILE A 264 -2.22 2.17 5.21
N MET A 265 -1.24 2.91 4.72
CA MET A 265 -0.08 3.34 5.48
C MET A 265 -0.09 4.85 5.66
N ILE A 266 0.22 5.31 6.87
CA ILE A 266 0.59 6.70 7.15
C ILE A 266 2.01 6.71 7.69
N SER A 267 2.89 7.46 7.05
CA SER A 267 4.28 7.64 7.47
C SER A 267 4.57 9.10 7.78
N GLY A 268 5.57 9.31 8.66
CA GLY A 268 5.96 10.63 9.14
C GLY A 268 6.87 11.42 8.22
N CYS A 269 7.58 10.73 7.33
CA CYS A 269 8.66 11.30 6.53
C CYS A 269 8.58 10.84 5.08
N THR A 270 9.23 11.60 4.20
CA THR A 270 9.66 11.07 2.90
C THR A 270 10.90 10.19 3.09
N ASP A 271 11.27 9.40 2.09
CA ASP A 271 12.43 8.48 2.14
C ASP A 271 13.81 9.18 2.26
N MET A 272 13.82 10.52 2.24
CA MET A 272 15.03 11.32 2.40
C MET A 272 15.01 12.21 3.66
N GLN A 273 13.98 12.09 4.51
CA GLN A 273 13.82 12.93 5.70
C GLN A 273 14.02 12.14 7.00
N THR A 274 14.77 12.75 7.93
CA THR A 274 14.90 12.28 9.31
C THR A 274 13.63 12.60 10.09
N SER A 275 13.01 11.59 10.72
CA SER A 275 12.01 11.82 11.76
C SER A 275 12.69 12.31 13.03
N SER A 276 12.11 13.33 13.66
CA SER A 276 12.63 13.92 14.89
C SER A 276 11.76 13.52 16.09
N ASP A 277 12.38 13.09 17.18
CA ASP A 277 11.76 13.08 18.51
C ASP A 277 11.31 14.53 18.79
N ALA A 278 10.00 14.71 18.93
CA ALA A 278 9.39 16.02 19.04
C ALA A 278 9.06 16.33 20.50
N TYR A 279 9.65 17.41 21.03
CA TYR A 279 9.26 17.94 22.34
C TYR A 279 8.06 18.88 22.17
N ILE A 280 6.85 18.34 22.34
CA ILE A 280 5.60 19.07 22.13
C ILE A 280 4.79 19.09 23.42
N ASN A 281 4.43 20.29 23.88
CA ASN A 281 3.64 20.51 25.11
C ASN A 281 4.28 19.86 26.36
N ASN A 282 5.61 19.97 26.48
CA ASN A 282 6.42 19.39 27.56
C ASN A 282 6.46 17.85 27.60
N ILE A 283 6.15 17.18 26.49
CA ILE A 283 6.18 15.74 26.35
C ILE A 283 6.99 15.37 25.11
N ASP A 284 7.97 14.48 25.26
CA ASP A 284 8.65 13.83 24.13
C ASP A 284 7.67 12.87 23.45
N GLN A 285 7.44 13.04 22.16
CA GLN A 285 6.57 12.19 21.34
C GLN A 285 6.99 12.28 19.87
N GLY A 286 6.57 11.35 19.03
CA GLY A 286 6.80 11.40 17.60
C GLY A 286 5.92 12.46 16.93
N ALA A 287 6.50 13.22 16.00
CA ALA A 287 5.80 14.32 15.35
C ALA A 287 4.62 13.82 14.50
N MET A 288 4.80 12.67 13.80
CA MET A 288 3.75 12.09 12.97
C MET A 288 2.57 11.66 13.84
N THR A 289 2.83 10.88 14.88
CA THR A 289 1.84 10.36 15.82
C THR A 289 1.08 11.50 16.47
N TRP A 290 1.77 12.52 16.96
CA TRP A 290 1.15 13.72 17.51
C TRP A 290 0.22 14.40 16.50
N SER A 291 0.72 14.65 15.28
CA SER A 291 -0.05 15.37 14.25
C SER A 291 -1.29 14.58 13.80
N PHE A 292 -1.19 13.26 13.73
CA PHE A 292 -2.29 12.35 13.42
C PHE A 292 -3.37 12.41 14.50
N LEU A 293 -2.98 12.20 15.77
CA LEU A 293 -3.91 12.22 16.90
C LEU A 293 -4.56 13.59 17.07
N LYS A 294 -3.80 14.67 16.93
CA LYS A 294 -4.33 16.04 16.98
C LYS A 294 -5.37 16.26 15.89
N SER A 295 -5.07 15.88 14.66
CA SER A 295 -5.99 16.07 13.52
C SER A 295 -7.30 15.28 13.70
N LEU A 296 -7.24 14.07 14.24
CA LEU A 296 -8.42 13.29 14.59
C LEU A 296 -9.23 13.95 15.72
N ASN A 297 -8.55 14.42 16.77
CA ASN A 297 -9.20 15.04 17.93
C ASN A 297 -9.89 16.36 17.58
N ASP A 298 -9.21 17.25 16.86
CA ASP A 298 -9.74 18.56 16.46
C ASP A 298 -11.00 18.42 15.58
N ALA A 299 -11.09 17.35 14.80
CA ALA A 299 -12.25 17.04 13.96
C ALA A 299 -13.28 16.13 14.62
N ALA A 300 -13.15 15.81 15.92
CA ALA A 300 -14.00 14.86 16.64
C ALA A 300 -14.16 13.50 15.89
N ASN A 301 -13.07 13.00 15.30
CA ASN A 301 -13.00 11.83 14.43
C ASN A 301 -13.82 11.92 13.12
N ASN A 302 -14.41 13.07 12.80
CA ASN A 302 -15.25 13.26 11.63
C ASN A 302 -14.50 13.94 10.48
N ILE A 303 -13.43 13.30 10.01
CA ILE A 303 -12.50 13.84 9.02
C ILE A 303 -12.36 12.91 7.82
N THR A 304 -12.12 13.44 6.62
CA THR A 304 -11.76 12.62 5.45
C THR A 304 -10.26 12.30 5.44
N TRP A 305 -9.82 11.29 4.68
CA TRP A 305 -8.38 11.01 4.54
C TRP A 305 -7.61 12.21 3.97
N ARG A 306 -8.22 12.94 3.01
CA ARG A 306 -7.68 14.18 2.45
C ARG A 306 -7.52 15.26 3.52
N GLN A 307 -8.57 15.50 4.31
CA GLN A 307 -8.52 16.50 5.38
C GLN A 307 -7.52 16.09 6.46
N LEU A 308 -7.41 14.80 6.78
CA LEU A 308 -6.46 14.28 7.75
C LEU A 308 -5.03 14.63 7.36
N ILE A 309 -4.62 14.31 6.13
CA ILE A 309 -3.23 14.54 5.70
C ILE A 309 -2.89 16.04 5.60
N VAL A 310 -3.85 16.85 5.13
CA VAL A 310 -3.71 18.32 5.07
C VAL A 310 -3.55 18.90 6.48
N ASN A 311 -4.37 18.44 7.43
CA ASN A 311 -4.30 18.90 8.82
C ASN A 311 -3.00 18.46 9.50
N MET A 312 -2.54 17.23 9.27
CA MET A 312 -1.27 16.75 9.79
C MET A 312 -0.10 17.61 9.31
N ARG A 313 0.00 17.85 7.99
CA ARG A 313 1.03 18.71 7.40
C ARG A 313 0.99 20.14 7.93
N LYS A 314 -0.22 20.71 8.07
CA LYS A 314 -0.41 22.03 8.69
C LYS A 314 0.10 22.04 10.12
N ASN A 315 -0.30 21.07 10.94
CA ASN A 315 0.09 20.97 12.35
C ASN A 315 1.61 20.87 12.52
N LEU A 316 2.28 20.09 11.67
CA LEU A 316 3.74 19.94 11.67
C LEU A 316 4.44 21.23 11.25
N LYS A 317 3.99 21.85 10.17
CA LYS A 317 4.52 23.14 9.69
C LYS A 317 4.37 24.24 10.74
N ASP A 318 3.20 24.34 11.39
CA ASP A 318 2.92 25.33 12.44
C ASP A 318 3.81 25.12 13.69
N LYS A 319 4.44 23.94 13.83
CA LYS A 319 5.43 23.61 14.87
C LYS A 319 6.87 23.56 14.36
N ASN A 320 7.13 24.01 13.13
CA ASN A 320 8.45 24.02 12.48
C ASN A 320 9.09 22.63 12.31
N PHE A 321 8.28 21.59 12.20
CA PHE A 321 8.74 20.26 11.79
C PHE A 321 8.95 20.22 10.27
N SER A 322 10.05 19.57 9.84
CA SER A 322 10.37 19.37 8.42
C SER A 322 9.63 18.18 7.81
N GLN A 323 9.09 17.30 8.66
CA GLN A 323 8.31 16.13 8.29
C GLN A 323 7.13 16.47 7.36
N ILE A 324 6.99 15.68 6.30
CA ILE A 324 5.85 15.75 5.38
C ILE A 324 5.15 14.40 5.40
N PRO A 325 4.06 14.27 6.19
CA PRO A 325 3.32 13.04 6.23
C PRO A 325 2.77 12.64 4.87
N GLN A 326 2.73 11.32 4.66
CA GLN A 326 2.24 10.71 3.43
C GLN A 326 1.20 9.64 3.75
N ILE A 327 0.30 9.41 2.78
CA ILE A 327 -0.58 8.26 2.78
C ILE A 327 -0.17 7.39 1.60
N SER A 328 -0.05 6.09 1.84
CA SER A 328 0.16 5.09 0.80
C SER A 328 -0.85 3.96 0.96
N SER A 329 -1.19 3.25 -0.11
CA SER A 329 -2.16 2.17 -0.06
C SER A 329 -1.90 1.04 -1.04
N GLY A 330 -2.27 -0.17 -0.64
CA GLY A 330 -2.14 -1.36 -1.48
C GLY A 330 -3.23 -1.46 -2.56
N ASN A 331 -4.38 -0.83 -2.35
CA ASN A 331 -5.46 -0.71 -3.35
C ASN A 331 -5.86 0.76 -3.45
N ILE A 332 -6.46 1.18 -4.57
CA ILE A 332 -6.89 2.56 -4.74
C ILE A 332 -7.91 3.00 -3.67
N MET A 333 -7.71 4.19 -3.11
CA MET A 333 -8.52 4.80 -2.07
C MET A 333 -9.30 6.00 -2.58
N GLU A 334 -10.47 6.23 -1.98
CA GLU A 334 -11.21 7.48 -2.09
C GLU A 334 -10.80 8.41 -0.94
N LEU A 335 -9.94 9.40 -1.22
CA LEU A 335 -9.40 10.28 -0.18
C LEU A 335 -10.47 11.15 0.50
N ASP A 336 -11.59 11.40 -0.18
CA ASP A 336 -12.72 12.16 0.37
C ASP A 336 -13.70 11.29 1.20
N SER A 337 -13.42 9.99 1.32
CA SER A 337 -14.11 9.12 2.26
C SER A 337 -13.66 9.42 3.70
N LYS A 338 -14.56 9.16 4.66
CA LYS A 338 -14.28 9.35 6.09
C LYS A 338 -13.23 8.36 6.57
N VAL A 339 -12.34 8.86 7.43
CA VAL A 339 -11.42 8.01 8.19
C VAL A 339 -12.25 7.06 9.07
N PHE A 340 -11.89 5.77 9.04
CA PHE A 340 -12.53 4.73 9.84
C PHE A 340 -11.43 3.99 10.62
N ILE A 341 -11.37 4.26 11.92
CA ILE A 341 -10.44 3.63 12.85
C ILE A 341 -11.30 3.15 14.02
#